data_AF-A0A2U1LRZ2-F1
#
_entry.id   AF-A0A2U1LRZ2-F1
#
_cell.length_a   1.000
_cell.length_b   1.000
_cell.length_c   1.000
_cell.angle_alpha   90.00
_cell.angle_beta   90.00
_cell.angle_gamma   90.00
#
_symmetry.space_group_name_H-M   'P 1'
#
loop_
_entity.id
_entity.type
_entity.pdbx_description
1 polymer ?
#
loop_
_entity_poly.entity_id
_entity_poly.type
_entity_poly.pdbx_seq_one_letter_code
_entity_poly.pdbx_strand_id
1 'polypeptide(L)'
;MEPMGVGILGAINPHNITTRASDVSPSPVKRLVKPSSYLLSPYMNKKTRVELKMTRPEWMLGNSIFAMRGEKLERVFETRSGELYSVRLIMETLAPGLEVDANVIDCLGAIMNHEKRSREAGCPLRHFFPTGCIKTLFARHLKLYGHNKHASIRKVKPRITNLKWKTKNNSIDCGVFTMLHMDNYTGEAPGKWDCGLVTESKEQSNQLRVLRFKFATKILLHEVNVHAARMYDLALEFDKLPPGEKMSIIITAVRNRDERDLKF
;
A
#
# COMPACT_ATOMS: atom_id res chain seq x y z
N MET A 1 20.03 55.19 -74.50
CA MET A 1 20.28 53.80 -74.91
C MET A 1 19.21 52.96 -74.24
N GLU A 2 18.06 52.81 -74.90
CA GLU A 2 17.03 51.81 -74.59
C GLU A 2 17.20 50.63 -75.55
N PRO A 3 16.73 49.43 -75.16
CA PRO A 3 15.49 48.91 -75.75
C PRO A 3 14.53 48.35 -74.67
N MET A 4 13.20 48.52 -74.71
CA MET A 4 12.16 48.06 -75.66
C MET A 4 11.96 46.53 -75.72
N GLY A 5 10.75 46.08 -75.36
CA GLY A 5 10.18 44.73 -75.59
C GLY A 5 9.35 44.21 -74.39
N VAL A 6 8.08 44.59 -74.21
CA VAL A 6 6.83 44.09 -74.85
C VAL A 6 6.56 42.58 -74.62
N GLY A 7 5.46 42.26 -73.94
CA GLY A 7 4.83 40.92 -73.94
C GLY A 7 3.85 40.66 -72.79
N ILE A 8 2.55 40.83 -73.08
CA ILE A 8 1.38 40.73 -72.18
C ILE A 8 0.86 39.27 -72.13
N LEU A 9 0.21 38.89 -71.01
CA LEU A 9 -1.06 38.14 -70.85
C LEU A 9 -0.98 37.25 -69.60
N GLY A 10 -1.49 37.69 -68.45
CA GLY A 10 -2.89 37.54 -68.01
C GLY A 10 -2.83 36.90 -66.62
N ALA A 11 -3.72 37.09 -65.66
CA ALA A 11 -5.06 37.63 -65.65
C ALA A 11 -5.38 38.17 -64.25
N ILE A 12 -6.41 39.00 -64.25
CA ILE A 12 -7.03 39.74 -63.16
C ILE A 12 -7.65 38.75 -62.15
N ASN A 13 -7.50 38.99 -60.84
CA ASN A 13 -8.32 38.34 -59.83
C ASN A 13 -9.31 39.37 -59.25
N PRO A 14 -10.62 39.14 -59.43
CA PRO A 14 -11.53 39.39 -58.33
C PRO A 14 -12.54 38.24 -58.18
N HIS A 15 -12.53 37.65 -56.99
CA HIS A 15 -13.63 36.99 -56.29
C HIS A 15 -14.64 36.15 -57.08
N ASN A 16 -14.66 34.83 -56.84
CA ASN A 16 -15.86 34.12 -56.34
C ASN A 16 -15.63 32.61 -56.09
N ILE A 17 -16.01 32.18 -54.87
CA ILE A 17 -16.87 31.02 -54.57
C ILE A 17 -16.29 29.59 -54.78
N THR A 18 -16.13 28.92 -53.62
CA THR A 18 -16.32 27.48 -53.32
C THR A 18 -15.23 26.47 -53.70
N THR A 19 -14.58 25.89 -52.68
CA THR A 19 -14.32 24.45 -52.66
C THR A 19 -14.44 23.89 -51.24
N ARG A 20 -15.21 22.80 -51.16
CA ARG A 20 -15.70 22.06 -49.99
C ARG A 20 -14.65 21.82 -48.90
N ALA A 21 -14.98 22.24 -47.68
CA ALA A 21 -14.44 21.61 -46.47
C ALA A 21 -15.00 20.18 -46.40
N SER A 22 -14.11 19.19 -46.36
CA SER A 22 -14.47 17.84 -45.95
C SER A 22 -14.76 17.86 -44.45
N ASP A 23 -16.04 17.90 -44.10
CA ASP A 23 -16.55 17.60 -42.77
C ASP A 23 -16.21 16.14 -42.42
N VAL A 24 -15.04 15.92 -41.81
CA VAL A 24 -14.81 14.72 -41.02
C VAL A 24 -15.29 15.05 -39.61
N SER A 25 -16.54 14.69 -39.34
CA SER A 25 -17.07 14.71 -37.98
C SER A 25 -16.15 13.85 -37.08
N PRO A 26 -15.69 14.34 -35.92
CA PRO A 26 -14.94 13.49 -35.02
C PRO A 26 -15.86 12.36 -34.56
N SER A 27 -15.44 11.11 -34.78
CA SER A 27 -16.09 9.92 -34.22
C SER A 27 -16.35 10.15 -32.73
N PRO A 28 -17.52 9.77 -32.17
CA PRO A 28 -17.83 10.02 -30.77
C PRO A 28 -16.74 9.38 -29.92
N VAL A 29 -15.93 10.19 -29.27
CA VAL A 29 -15.01 9.72 -28.24
C VAL A 29 -15.88 8.99 -27.24
N LYS A 30 -15.77 7.66 -27.17
CA LYS A 30 -16.44 6.86 -26.15
C LYS A 30 -16.11 7.55 -24.83
N ARG A 31 -17.11 8.15 -24.17
CA ARG A 31 -16.91 8.69 -22.82
C ARG A 31 -16.33 7.55 -22.01
N LEU A 32 -15.10 7.72 -21.53
CA LEU A 32 -14.55 6.89 -20.48
C LEU A 32 -15.53 6.97 -19.32
N VAL A 33 -16.35 5.94 -19.18
CA VAL A 33 -17.28 5.81 -18.06
C VAL A 33 -16.39 5.71 -16.83
N LYS A 34 -16.31 6.79 -16.05
CA LYS A 34 -15.71 6.72 -14.72
C LYS A 34 -16.50 5.67 -13.94
N PRO A 35 -15.85 4.61 -13.41
CA PRO A 35 -16.54 3.64 -12.57
C PRO A 35 -17.28 4.37 -11.45
N SER A 36 -18.44 3.87 -11.05
CA SER A 36 -19.14 4.44 -9.90
C SER A 36 -18.22 4.40 -8.67
N SER A 37 -18.36 5.35 -7.76
CA SER A 37 -17.54 5.40 -6.54
C SER A 37 -17.65 4.14 -5.68
N TYR A 38 -18.69 3.32 -5.89
CA TYR A 38 -18.88 2.03 -5.22
C TYR A 38 -18.06 0.89 -5.84
N LEU A 39 -17.56 1.06 -7.06
CA LEU A 39 -16.67 0.12 -7.76
C LEU A 39 -15.19 0.52 -7.68
N LEU A 40 -14.90 1.67 -7.06
CA LEU A 40 -13.54 2.06 -6.71
C LEU A 40 -13.29 1.58 -5.28
N SER A 41 -12.24 0.79 -5.08
CA SER A 41 -11.73 0.56 -3.72
C SER A 41 -11.47 1.93 -3.09
N PRO A 42 -12.03 2.25 -1.91
CA PRO A 42 -11.81 3.53 -1.23
C PRO A 42 -10.33 3.83 -0.97
N TYR A 43 -9.47 2.80 -1.06
CA TYR A 43 -8.06 2.81 -0.77
C TYR A 43 -7.18 3.07 -2.00
N MET A 44 -7.61 3.99 -2.88
CA MET A 44 -6.74 4.55 -3.90
C MET A 44 -5.58 5.33 -3.26
N ASN A 45 -4.50 4.60 -2.99
CA ASN A 45 -3.09 4.96 -2.94
C ASN A 45 -2.75 6.35 -2.37
N LYS A 46 -2.80 6.45 -1.04
CA LYS A 46 -1.99 7.43 -0.30
C LYS A 46 -1.15 6.67 0.70
N LYS A 47 0.12 7.07 0.82
CA LYS A 47 1.01 6.63 1.92
C LYS A 47 0.25 6.75 3.24
N THR A 48 0.43 5.77 4.12
CA THR A 48 -0.18 5.75 5.44
C THR A 48 0.33 6.97 6.21
N ARG A 49 -0.61 7.88 6.51
CA ARG A 49 -0.35 9.11 7.24
C ARG A 49 -0.50 8.90 8.73
N VAL A 50 0.53 9.25 9.48
CA VAL A 50 0.60 9.04 10.93
C VAL A 50 -0.26 10.06 11.68
N GLU A 51 -0.32 11.28 11.16
CA GLU A 51 -1.03 12.42 11.75
C GLU A 51 -2.56 12.33 11.66
N LEU A 52 -3.07 11.47 10.77
CA LEU A 52 -4.51 11.33 10.58
C LEU A 52 -5.13 10.44 11.65
N LYS A 53 -6.21 10.94 12.26
CA LYS A 53 -7.03 10.17 13.19
C LYS A 53 -7.55 8.89 12.53
N MET A 54 -7.80 7.89 13.37
CA MET A 54 -8.41 6.64 12.96
C MET A 54 -9.84 6.88 12.46
N THR A 55 -10.18 6.28 11.31
CA THR A 55 -11.50 6.36 10.70
C THR A 55 -12.44 5.28 11.25
N ARG A 56 -13.75 5.43 11.01
CA ARG A 56 -14.74 4.44 11.47
C ARG A 56 -14.54 3.05 10.87
N PRO A 57 -14.27 2.87 9.55
CA PRO A 57 -13.94 1.57 8.99
C PRO A 57 -12.66 0.97 9.58
N GLU A 58 -11.63 1.80 9.78
CA GLU A 58 -10.38 1.34 10.41
C GLU A 58 -10.61 0.81 11.81
N TRP A 59 -11.35 1.57 12.63
CA TRP A 59 -11.71 1.18 13.99
C TRP A 59 -12.54 -0.11 14.03
N MET A 60 -13.54 -0.19 13.15
CA MET A 60 -14.48 -1.33 13.08
C MET A 60 -13.75 -2.62 12.74
N LEU A 61 -12.97 -2.60 11.66
CA LEU A 61 -12.27 -3.77 11.17
C LEU A 61 -11.14 -4.20 12.11
N GLY A 62 -10.36 -3.26 12.63
CA GLY A 62 -9.32 -3.56 13.61
C GLY A 62 -9.90 -4.23 14.86
N ASN A 63 -11.00 -3.71 15.41
CA ASN A 63 -11.65 -4.33 16.56
C ASN A 63 -12.18 -5.74 16.28
N SER A 64 -12.73 -5.97 15.08
CA SER A 64 -13.23 -7.30 14.69
C SER A 64 -12.09 -8.33 14.61
N ILE A 65 -10.96 -8.00 13.97
CA ILE A 65 -9.83 -8.94 13.91
C ILE A 65 -9.14 -9.08 15.27
N PHE A 66 -8.99 -8.00 16.05
CA PHE A 66 -8.34 -8.05 17.37
C PHE A 66 -9.20 -8.70 18.47
N ALA A 67 -10.48 -8.97 18.21
CA ALA A 67 -11.32 -9.80 19.07
C ALA A 67 -10.88 -11.28 19.07
N MET A 68 -10.00 -11.66 18.14
CA MET A 68 -9.44 -13.01 17.97
C MET A 68 -10.51 -14.12 17.93
N ARG A 69 -11.65 -13.80 17.30
CA ARG A 69 -12.78 -14.71 17.12
C ARG A 69 -12.69 -15.38 15.76
N GLY A 70 -13.10 -16.64 15.70
CA GLY A 70 -13.09 -17.45 14.49
C GLY A 70 -12.05 -18.57 14.52
N GLU A 71 -12.05 -19.35 13.45
CA GLU A 71 -11.13 -20.47 13.25
C GLU A 71 -9.72 -19.93 12.98
N LYS A 72 -8.69 -20.50 13.63
CA LYS A 72 -7.34 -19.93 13.69
C LYS A 72 -6.62 -20.02 12.35
N LEU A 73 -6.84 -21.11 11.61
CA LEU A 73 -6.18 -21.41 10.34
C LEU A 73 -6.96 -20.89 9.11
N GLU A 74 -8.07 -20.19 9.34
CA GLU A 74 -8.87 -19.55 8.32
C GLU A 74 -7.99 -18.57 7.54
N ARG A 75 -7.90 -18.74 6.22
CA ARG A 75 -7.25 -17.75 5.36
C ARG A 75 -8.06 -16.46 5.39
N VAL A 76 -7.50 -15.40 5.95
CA VAL A 76 -8.12 -14.07 6.02
C VAL A 76 -7.49 -13.09 5.02
N PHE A 77 -6.33 -13.46 4.48
CA PHE A 77 -5.67 -12.79 3.37
C PHE A 77 -5.18 -13.83 2.36
N GLU A 78 -5.41 -13.61 1.08
CA GLU A 78 -4.86 -14.43 0.00
C GLU A 78 -4.81 -13.64 -1.31
N THR A 79 -3.66 -13.66 -1.98
CA THR A 79 -3.49 -13.04 -3.30
C THR A 79 -4.22 -13.86 -4.36
N ARG A 80 -4.68 -13.22 -5.45
CA ARG A 80 -5.32 -13.95 -6.57
C ARG A 80 -4.44 -15.03 -7.22
N SER A 81 -3.11 -14.90 -7.13
CA SER A 81 -2.19 -15.93 -7.63
C SER A 81 -2.09 -17.15 -6.71
N GLY A 82 -2.56 -17.06 -5.46
CA GLY A 82 -2.40 -18.10 -4.44
C GLY A 82 -0.98 -18.22 -3.86
N GLU A 83 -0.02 -17.43 -4.35
CA GLU A 83 1.39 -17.51 -3.94
C GLU A 83 1.64 -17.00 -2.52
N LEU A 84 0.76 -16.14 -1.99
CA LEU A 84 0.85 -15.60 -0.63
C LEU A 84 -0.53 -15.59 0.02
N TYR A 85 -0.60 -16.17 1.22
CA TYR A 85 -1.76 -16.11 2.09
C TYR A 85 -1.34 -15.88 3.54
N SER A 86 -2.29 -15.43 4.35
CA SER A 86 -2.17 -15.30 5.80
C SER A 86 -3.41 -15.86 6.47
N VAL A 87 -3.18 -16.62 7.54
CA VAL A 87 -4.26 -17.17 8.37
C VAL A 87 -4.63 -16.21 9.49
N ARG A 88 -5.83 -16.38 10.03
CA ARG A 88 -6.40 -15.52 11.08
C ARG A 88 -5.44 -15.33 12.25
N LEU A 89 -4.89 -16.40 12.80
CA LEU A 89 -3.96 -16.33 13.93
C LEU A 89 -2.75 -15.41 13.67
N ILE A 90 -2.20 -15.48 12.45
CA ILE A 90 -1.05 -14.69 12.05
C ILE A 90 -1.44 -13.22 11.87
N MET A 91 -2.59 -12.95 11.25
CA MET A 91 -3.08 -11.58 11.08
C MET A 91 -3.45 -10.89 12.41
N GLU A 92 -3.91 -11.66 13.40
CA GLU A 92 -4.23 -11.18 14.75
C GLU A 92 -3.01 -10.61 15.49
N THR A 93 -1.78 -10.90 15.05
CA THR A 93 -0.54 -10.30 15.60
C THR A 93 -0.44 -8.78 15.38
N LEU A 94 -1.29 -8.21 14.52
CA LEU A 94 -1.46 -6.76 14.43
C LEU A 94 -2.09 -6.16 15.69
N ALA A 95 -2.73 -6.95 16.56
CA ALA A 95 -3.35 -6.43 17.78
C ALA A 95 -2.32 -5.68 18.66
N PRO A 96 -2.71 -4.55 19.28
CA PRO A 96 -1.82 -3.80 20.16
C PRO A 96 -1.23 -4.68 21.28
N GLY A 97 0.08 -4.56 21.50
CA GLY A 97 0.80 -5.35 22.51
C GLY A 97 1.44 -6.64 21.98
N LEU A 98 1.20 -7.00 20.71
CA LEU A 98 1.81 -8.17 20.08
C LEU A 98 2.88 -7.77 19.06
N GLU A 99 3.93 -8.60 18.97
CA GLU A 99 4.91 -8.48 17.90
C GLU A 99 4.28 -8.91 16.57
N VAL A 100 4.40 -8.07 15.55
CA VAL A 100 3.81 -8.33 14.23
C VAL A 100 4.57 -9.45 13.53
N ASP A 101 3.84 -10.48 13.09
CA ASP A 101 4.43 -11.61 12.38
C ASP A 101 5.00 -11.20 11.00
N ALA A 102 6.10 -11.84 10.62
CA ALA A 102 6.79 -11.60 9.35
C ALA A 102 5.88 -11.80 8.12
N ASN A 103 4.95 -12.77 8.16
CA ASN A 103 4.00 -13.01 7.08
C ASN A 103 3.02 -11.83 6.90
N VAL A 104 2.66 -11.09 7.97
CA VAL A 104 1.84 -9.88 7.85
C VAL A 104 2.60 -8.77 7.11
N ILE A 105 3.89 -8.63 7.38
CA ILE A 105 4.77 -7.68 6.67
C ILE A 105 4.85 -8.06 5.18
N ASP A 106 4.94 -9.35 4.88
CA ASP A 106 4.94 -9.86 3.50
C ASP A 106 3.63 -9.56 2.76
N CYS A 107 2.49 -9.69 3.45
CA CYS A 107 1.19 -9.34 2.89
C CYS A 107 1.13 -7.87 2.47
N LEU A 108 1.63 -6.95 3.31
CA LEU A 108 1.75 -5.55 2.94
C LEU A 108 2.71 -5.36 1.75
N GLY A 109 3.85 -6.06 1.74
CA GLY A 109 4.80 -6.06 0.62
C GLY A 109 4.18 -6.45 -0.71
N ALA A 110 3.36 -7.51 -0.72
CA ALA A 110 2.63 -7.97 -1.90
C ALA A 110 1.62 -6.94 -2.41
N ILE A 111 0.87 -6.30 -1.50
CA ILE A 111 -0.04 -5.20 -1.82
C ILE A 111 0.72 -4.06 -2.48
N MET A 112 1.81 -3.58 -1.85
CA MET A 112 2.60 -2.48 -2.40
C MET A 112 3.22 -2.83 -3.76
N ASN A 113 3.63 -4.09 -3.97
CA ASN A 113 4.13 -4.54 -5.27
C ASN A 113 3.03 -4.54 -6.35
N HIS A 114 1.80 -4.89 -5.99
CA HIS A 114 0.65 -4.79 -6.89
C HIS A 114 0.32 -3.33 -7.21
N GLU A 115 0.25 -2.47 -6.20
CA GLU A 115 0.02 -1.01 -6.37
C GLU A 115 1.05 -0.38 -7.33
N LYS A 116 2.31 -0.87 -7.31
CA LYS A 116 3.38 -0.39 -8.19
C LYS A 116 3.21 -0.74 -9.67
N ARG A 117 2.35 -1.69 -10.03
CA ARG A 117 2.05 -2.03 -11.44
C ARG A 117 1.24 -0.94 -12.14
N SER A 118 0.48 -0.16 -11.37
CA SER A 118 -0.40 0.91 -11.86
C SER A 118 0.15 2.31 -11.57
N ARG A 119 1.48 2.44 -11.41
CA ARG A 119 2.13 3.71 -11.01
C ARG A 119 2.08 4.79 -12.09
N GLU A 120 2.03 6.04 -11.65
CA GLU A 120 2.26 7.21 -12.51
C GLU A 120 3.73 7.26 -13.00
N ALA A 121 3.93 7.82 -14.20
CA ALA A 121 5.26 8.03 -14.77
C ALA A 121 6.10 8.94 -13.85
N GLY A 122 7.35 8.57 -13.60
CA GLY A 122 8.28 9.34 -12.75
C GLY A 122 8.37 8.89 -11.28
N CYS A 123 7.48 8.01 -10.81
CA CYS A 123 7.60 7.43 -9.47
C CYS A 123 8.84 6.52 -9.34
N PRO A 124 9.61 6.58 -8.23
CA PRO A 124 10.72 5.66 -7.99
C PRO A 124 10.29 4.19 -8.07
N LEU A 125 11.08 3.40 -8.81
CA LEU A 125 10.96 1.95 -8.89
C LEU A 125 11.28 1.34 -7.52
N ARG A 126 10.32 0.64 -6.93
CA ARG A 126 10.51 -0.15 -5.71
C ARG A 126 9.90 -1.52 -5.90
N HIS A 127 10.56 -2.51 -5.34
CA HIS A 127 10.06 -3.87 -5.21
C HIS A 127 10.32 -4.34 -3.78
N PHE A 128 9.29 -4.88 -3.13
CA PHE A 128 9.35 -5.39 -1.78
C PHE A 128 9.52 -6.90 -1.83
N PHE A 129 10.61 -7.39 -1.26
CA PHE A 129 10.85 -8.81 -1.16
C PHE A 129 10.23 -9.35 0.14
N PRO A 130 9.81 -10.63 0.16
CA PRO A 130 9.42 -11.29 1.40
C PRO A 130 10.51 -11.15 2.46
N THR A 131 10.12 -11.05 3.72
CA THR A 131 10.98 -10.95 4.91
C THR A 131 11.98 -12.11 5.02
N GLY A 132 11.60 -13.30 4.53
CA GLY A 132 12.52 -14.44 4.39
C GLY A 132 13.63 -14.24 3.33
N CYS A 133 13.48 -13.28 2.41
CA CYS A 133 14.48 -12.92 1.40
C CYS A 133 15.56 -12.00 1.97
N ILE A 134 16.44 -12.59 2.79
CA ILE A 134 17.61 -11.92 3.35
C ILE A 134 18.57 -11.47 2.23
N LYS A 135 19.41 -10.47 2.51
CA LYS A 135 20.49 -9.92 1.66
C LYS A 135 21.18 -10.93 0.74
N THR A 136 21.43 -12.14 1.24
CA THR A 136 22.07 -13.24 0.51
C THR A 136 21.23 -13.75 -0.66
N LEU A 137 19.92 -13.92 -0.49
CA LEU A 137 19.00 -14.35 -1.54
C LEU A 137 18.86 -13.27 -2.62
N PHE A 138 18.76 -12.00 -2.22
CA PHE A 138 18.74 -10.89 -3.18
C PHE A 138 20.04 -10.81 -3.99
N ALA A 139 21.20 -10.95 -3.34
CA ALA A 139 22.49 -11.01 -4.05
C ALA A 139 22.59 -12.22 -4.99
N ARG A 140 22.04 -13.38 -4.61
CA ARG A 140 21.98 -14.58 -5.47
C ARG A 140 21.08 -14.36 -6.68
N HIS A 141 19.91 -13.76 -6.48
CA HIS A 141 19.00 -13.38 -7.56
C HIS A 141 19.72 -12.46 -8.56
N LEU A 142 20.35 -11.39 -8.10
CA LEU A 142 21.11 -10.48 -8.97
C LEU A 142 22.24 -11.19 -9.73
N LYS A 143 22.90 -12.19 -9.11
CA LYS A 143 23.92 -13.00 -9.78
C LYS A 143 23.32 -13.84 -10.93
N LEU A 144 22.15 -14.45 -10.72
CA LEU A 144 21.46 -15.24 -11.75
C LEU A 144 21.13 -14.39 -12.99
N TYR A 145 20.77 -13.13 -12.79
CA TYR A 145 20.49 -12.18 -13.89
C TYR A 145 21.74 -11.43 -14.39
N GLY A 146 22.95 -11.82 -13.98
CA GLY A 146 24.20 -11.19 -14.45
C GLY A 146 24.39 -9.73 -13.99
N HIS A 147 23.69 -9.27 -12.96
CA HIS A 147 23.74 -7.89 -12.52
C HIS A 147 25.06 -7.57 -11.80
N ASN A 148 25.85 -6.62 -12.32
CA ASN A 148 27.20 -6.28 -11.86
C ASN A 148 27.32 -5.98 -10.34
N LYS A 149 26.27 -5.45 -9.70
CA LYS A 149 26.27 -5.16 -8.25
C LYS A 149 26.05 -6.36 -7.33
N HIS A 150 25.83 -7.58 -7.85
CA HIS A 150 25.52 -8.76 -7.02
C HIS A 150 26.57 -9.00 -5.92
N ALA A 151 27.85 -8.87 -6.26
CA ALA A 151 28.96 -9.09 -5.33
C ALA A 151 29.03 -7.99 -4.26
N SER A 152 28.80 -6.73 -4.65
CA SER A 152 28.81 -5.57 -3.76
C SER A 152 27.68 -5.65 -2.75
N ILE A 153 26.45 -5.98 -3.18
CA ILE A 153 25.28 -6.13 -2.30
C ILE A 153 25.51 -7.20 -1.23
N ARG A 154 26.14 -8.32 -1.59
CA ARG A 154 26.54 -9.36 -0.64
C ARG A 154 27.50 -8.86 0.44
N LYS A 155 28.31 -7.84 0.14
CA LYS A 155 29.30 -7.24 1.05
C LYS A 155 28.78 -6.01 1.79
N VAL A 156 27.65 -5.41 1.39
CA VAL A 156 27.07 -4.24 2.06
C VAL A 156 26.83 -4.55 3.53
N LYS A 157 27.40 -3.72 4.41
CA LYS A 157 27.05 -3.70 5.83
C LYS A 157 25.87 -2.75 6.00
N PRO A 158 24.73 -3.19 6.57
CA PRO A 158 23.60 -2.30 6.81
C PRO A 158 24.03 -1.21 7.79
N ARG A 159 23.65 0.04 7.48
CA ARG A 159 23.87 1.17 8.37
C ARG A 159 22.59 1.44 9.14
N ILE A 160 22.64 1.30 10.46
CA ILE A 160 21.54 1.73 11.32
C ILE A 160 21.56 3.26 11.37
N THR A 161 20.47 3.85 10.92
CA THR A 161 20.32 5.31 10.89
C THR A 161 19.85 5.81 12.25
N ASN A 162 20.41 6.94 12.70
CA ASN A 162 19.92 7.63 13.90
C ASN A 162 18.67 8.45 13.57
N LEU A 163 17.50 7.82 13.64
CA LEU A 163 16.20 8.46 13.36
C LEU A 163 15.66 9.17 14.61
N LYS A 164 14.95 10.30 14.42
CA LYS A 164 14.37 11.09 15.53
C LYS A 164 13.34 10.31 16.35
N TRP A 165 12.64 9.36 15.73
CA TRP A 165 11.59 8.54 16.35
C TRP A 165 12.09 7.17 16.83
N LYS A 166 13.41 6.94 16.90
CA LYS A 166 13.94 5.67 17.41
C LYS A 166 13.53 5.46 18.87
N THR A 167 13.33 4.21 19.24
CA THR A 167 12.99 3.77 20.61
C THR A 167 14.15 3.00 21.23
N LYS A 168 14.19 2.90 22.56
CA LYS A 168 15.22 2.10 23.24
C LYS A 168 14.83 0.64 23.45
N ASN A 169 13.62 0.39 23.98
CA ASN A 169 13.19 -0.93 24.45
C ASN A 169 11.80 -1.33 23.91
N ASN A 170 11.47 -0.91 22.68
CA ASN A 170 10.22 -1.27 22.02
C ASN A 170 10.47 -2.29 20.90
N SER A 171 10.63 -3.57 21.26
CA SER A 171 10.70 -4.66 20.28
C SER A 171 9.32 -5.01 19.71
N ILE A 172 8.26 -4.88 20.50
CA ILE A 172 6.89 -5.24 20.15
C ILE A 172 6.37 -4.51 18.90
N ASP A 173 6.71 -3.22 18.74
CA ASP A 173 6.27 -2.44 17.57
C ASP A 173 7.26 -2.45 16.40
N CYS A 174 8.34 -3.24 16.44
CA CYS A 174 9.37 -3.21 15.39
C CYS A 174 8.80 -3.52 13.98
N GLY A 175 7.82 -4.42 13.89
CA GLY A 175 7.09 -4.69 12.65
C GLY A 175 6.24 -3.51 12.17
N VAL A 176 5.62 -2.75 13.09
CA VAL A 176 4.85 -1.54 12.74
C VAL A 176 5.77 -0.44 12.18
N PHE A 177 6.94 -0.24 12.79
CA PHE A 177 7.97 0.65 12.24
C PHE A 177 8.38 0.19 10.85
N THR A 178 8.67 -1.11 10.68
CA THR A 178 9.07 -1.70 9.39
C THR A 178 8.03 -1.46 8.31
N MET A 179 6.75 -1.74 8.59
CA MET A 179 5.64 -1.53 7.67
C MET A 179 5.48 -0.05 7.28
N LEU A 180 5.56 0.86 8.26
CA LEU A 180 5.50 2.30 7.99
C LEU A 180 6.68 2.77 7.13
N HIS A 181 7.88 2.28 7.42
CA HIS A 181 9.10 2.62 6.68
C HIS A 181 9.03 2.12 5.25
N MET A 182 8.55 0.89 5.01
CA MET A 182 8.33 0.35 3.67
C MET A 182 7.32 1.19 2.86
N ASP A 183 6.22 1.58 3.49
CA ASP A 183 5.15 2.34 2.85
C ASP A 183 5.56 3.80 2.54
N ASN A 184 6.32 4.43 3.44
CA ASN A 184 6.66 5.86 3.34
C ASN A 184 8.03 6.18 2.72
N TYR A 185 9.04 5.31 2.86
CA TYR A 185 10.41 5.64 2.45
C TYR A 185 10.58 5.72 0.94
N THR A 186 11.09 6.86 0.47
CA THR A 186 11.23 7.18 -0.97
C THR A 186 12.68 7.37 -1.41
N GLY A 187 13.65 7.12 -0.51
CA GLY A 187 15.08 7.27 -0.79
C GLY A 187 15.70 8.56 -0.25
N GLU A 188 14.95 9.31 0.56
CA GLU A 188 15.46 10.51 1.22
C GLU A 188 16.66 10.19 2.12
N ALA A 189 17.56 11.17 2.24
CA ALA A 189 18.69 11.05 3.15
C ALA A 189 18.17 10.93 4.60
N PRO A 190 18.76 10.05 5.43
CA PRO A 190 18.49 9.91 6.85
C PRO A 190 18.06 11.16 7.64
N GLY A 191 18.83 12.25 7.55
CA GLY A 191 18.57 13.46 8.32
C GLY A 191 17.45 14.35 7.78
N LYS A 192 16.96 14.06 6.56
CA LYS A 192 15.86 14.79 5.91
C LYS A 192 14.57 13.98 5.88
N TRP A 193 14.62 12.70 6.20
CA TRP A 193 13.46 11.83 6.13
C TRP A 193 12.56 12.04 7.34
N ASP A 194 11.27 12.21 7.07
CA ASP A 194 10.23 12.28 8.08
C ASP A 194 9.08 11.34 7.69
N CYS A 195 8.67 10.49 8.63
CA CYS A 195 7.52 9.61 8.47
C CYS A 195 6.33 10.04 9.37
N GLY A 196 6.42 11.17 10.06
CA GLY A 196 5.36 11.71 10.91
C GLY A 196 5.33 11.15 12.34
N LEU A 197 6.17 10.17 12.66
CA LEU A 197 6.32 9.69 14.04
C LEU A 197 7.02 10.73 14.90
N VAL A 198 6.45 10.97 16.08
CA VAL A 198 7.09 11.79 17.12
C VAL A 198 8.19 11.00 17.84
N THR A 199 9.00 11.69 18.64
CA THR A 199 9.99 11.06 19.54
C THR A 199 9.32 10.11 20.52
N GLU A 200 10.05 9.10 20.99
CA GLU A 200 9.59 8.09 21.96
C GLU A 200 8.84 8.75 23.14
N SER A 201 7.53 8.50 23.20
CA SER A 201 6.60 9.15 24.12
C SER A 201 5.25 8.41 24.10
N LYS A 202 4.35 8.75 25.04
CA LYS A 202 2.98 8.22 25.04
C LYS A 202 2.23 8.52 23.74
N GLU A 203 2.51 9.68 23.14
CA GLU A 203 1.92 10.05 21.86
C GLU A 203 2.43 9.16 20.73
N GLN A 204 3.72 8.82 20.71
CA GLN A 204 4.24 7.83 19.78
C GLN A 204 3.56 6.47 19.97
N SER A 205 3.34 6.02 21.21
CA SER A 205 2.59 4.79 21.47
C SER A 205 1.16 4.85 20.91
N ASN A 206 0.49 6.00 21.00
CA ASN A 206 -0.83 6.20 20.39
C ASN A 206 -0.76 6.15 18.85
N GLN A 207 0.25 6.78 18.25
CA GLN A 207 0.49 6.73 16.81
C GLN A 207 0.71 5.29 16.33
N LEU A 208 1.56 4.51 17.00
CA LEU A 208 1.82 3.11 16.69
C LEU A 208 0.57 2.25 16.82
N ARG A 209 -0.24 2.47 17.86
CA ARG A 209 -1.55 1.83 18.02
C ARG A 209 -2.46 2.14 16.84
N VAL A 210 -2.61 3.41 16.44
CA VAL A 210 -3.44 3.80 15.29
C VAL A 210 -2.94 3.16 14.00
N LEU A 211 -1.62 3.12 13.79
CA LEU A 211 -1.01 2.49 12.63
C LEU A 211 -1.36 1.01 12.49
N ARG A 212 -1.47 0.27 13.61
CA ARG A 212 -1.92 -1.14 13.58
C ARG A 212 -3.32 -1.29 12.98
N PHE A 213 -4.27 -0.42 13.34
CA PHE A 213 -5.62 -0.40 12.75
C PHE A 213 -5.58 -0.02 11.26
N LYS A 214 -4.76 0.98 10.91
CA LYS A 214 -4.59 1.42 9.52
C LYS A 214 -4.03 0.29 8.65
N PHE A 215 -3.00 -0.41 9.12
CA PHE A 215 -2.41 -1.52 8.39
C PHE A 215 -3.32 -2.75 8.32
N ALA A 216 -3.99 -3.13 9.42
CA ALA A 216 -4.99 -4.20 9.40
C ALA A 216 -6.05 -3.93 8.31
N THR A 217 -6.50 -2.68 8.24
CA THR A 217 -7.50 -2.27 7.26
C THR A 217 -6.97 -2.25 5.84
N LYS A 218 -5.79 -1.65 5.63
CA LYS A 218 -5.12 -1.62 4.34
C LYS A 218 -4.88 -3.03 3.81
N ILE A 219 -4.50 -3.99 4.66
CA ILE A 219 -4.24 -5.36 4.25
C ILE A 219 -5.52 -6.13 3.96
N LEU A 220 -6.45 -6.16 4.93
CA LEU A 220 -7.62 -7.04 4.87
C LEU A 220 -8.65 -6.59 3.83
N LEU A 221 -8.76 -5.28 3.55
CA LEU A 221 -9.73 -4.75 2.58
C LEU A 221 -9.11 -4.42 1.21
N HIS A 222 -7.84 -4.73 0.99
CA HIS A 222 -7.23 -4.48 -0.31
C HIS A 222 -7.88 -5.34 -1.40
N GLU A 223 -8.01 -4.82 -2.62
CA GLU A 223 -8.59 -5.53 -3.78
C GLU A 223 -7.81 -6.80 -4.20
N VAL A 224 -6.57 -6.91 -3.73
CA VAL A 224 -5.70 -8.08 -3.95
C VAL A 224 -6.14 -9.24 -3.08
N ASN A 225 -6.71 -8.95 -1.90
CA ASN A 225 -7.21 -9.96 -0.99
C ASN A 225 -8.55 -10.52 -1.50
N VAL A 226 -8.56 -11.78 -1.91
CA VAL A 226 -9.80 -12.44 -2.36
C VAL A 226 -10.85 -12.58 -1.24
N HIS A 227 -10.44 -12.46 0.02
CA HIS A 227 -11.32 -12.54 1.20
C HIS A 227 -11.84 -11.18 1.67
N ALA A 228 -11.51 -10.07 0.98
CA ALA A 228 -11.78 -8.70 1.45
C ALA A 228 -13.26 -8.43 1.79
N ALA A 229 -14.18 -8.85 0.94
CA ALA A 229 -15.62 -8.67 1.16
C ALA A 229 -16.08 -9.39 2.44
N ARG A 230 -15.70 -10.66 2.61
CA ARG A 230 -16.01 -11.44 3.82
C ARG A 230 -15.43 -10.80 5.08
N MET A 231 -14.21 -10.27 5.01
CA MET A 231 -13.59 -9.59 6.14
C MET A 231 -14.33 -8.31 6.54
N TYR A 232 -14.88 -7.59 5.55
CA TYR A 232 -15.73 -6.43 5.80
C TYR A 232 -17.06 -6.82 6.45
N ASP A 233 -17.71 -7.88 5.96
CA ASP A 233 -18.98 -8.38 6.53
C ASP A 233 -18.81 -8.84 7.98
N LEU A 234 -17.74 -9.57 8.29
CA LEU A 234 -17.41 -9.96 9.67
C LEU A 234 -17.16 -8.74 10.57
N ALA A 235 -16.58 -7.67 10.02
CA ALA A 235 -16.39 -6.44 10.76
C ALA A 235 -17.72 -5.73 11.05
N LEU A 236 -18.64 -5.69 10.08
CA LEU A 236 -19.99 -5.17 10.27
C LEU A 236 -20.78 -5.95 11.32
N GLU A 237 -20.74 -7.28 11.28
CA GLU A 237 -21.42 -8.11 12.28
C GLU A 237 -20.88 -7.88 13.68
N PHE A 238 -19.55 -7.85 13.85
CA PHE A 238 -18.94 -7.54 15.14
C PHE A 238 -19.30 -6.12 15.61
N ASP A 239 -19.47 -5.19 14.68
CA ASP A 239 -19.81 -3.81 14.99
C ASP A 239 -21.22 -3.59 15.55
N LYS A 240 -22.12 -4.57 15.40
CA LYS A 240 -23.46 -4.52 15.99
C LYS A 240 -23.43 -4.66 17.52
N LEU A 241 -22.35 -5.20 18.08
CA LEU A 241 -22.23 -5.39 19.53
C LEU A 241 -22.15 -4.04 20.29
N PRO A 242 -22.63 -3.98 21.54
CA PRO A 242 -22.42 -2.82 22.39
C PRO A 242 -20.93 -2.50 22.61
N PRO A 243 -20.52 -1.22 22.71
CA PRO A 243 -19.11 -0.85 22.88
C PRO A 243 -18.41 -1.51 24.08
N GLY A 244 -19.11 -1.64 25.22
CA GLY A 244 -18.56 -2.30 26.41
C GLY A 244 -18.28 -3.79 26.20
N GLU A 245 -19.18 -4.48 25.49
CA GLU A 245 -19.02 -5.89 25.17
C GLU A 245 -17.84 -6.11 24.21
N LYS A 246 -17.74 -5.29 23.14
CA LYS A 246 -16.59 -5.33 22.21
C LYS A 246 -15.27 -5.22 22.95
N MET A 247 -15.17 -4.23 23.85
CA MET A 247 -13.95 -3.98 24.61
C MET A 247 -13.61 -5.16 25.53
N SER A 248 -14.61 -5.72 26.22
CA SER A 248 -14.43 -6.90 27.06
C SER A 248 -13.92 -8.10 26.27
N ILE A 249 -14.48 -8.35 25.09
CA ILE A 249 -14.06 -9.46 24.22
C ILE A 249 -12.59 -9.30 23.82
N ILE A 250 -12.22 -8.12 23.31
CA ILE A 250 -10.86 -7.85 22.83
C ILE A 250 -9.82 -7.97 23.96
N ILE A 251 -10.10 -7.38 25.13
CA ILE A 251 -9.18 -7.43 26.27
C ILE A 251 -8.95 -8.86 26.73
N THR A 252 -10.04 -9.64 26.88
CA THR A 252 -9.95 -11.04 27.29
C THR A 252 -9.22 -11.89 26.25
N ALA A 253 -9.48 -11.66 24.96
CA ALA A 253 -8.83 -12.36 23.86
C ALA A 253 -7.31 -12.16 23.86
N VAL A 254 -6.85 -10.91 23.98
CA VAL A 254 -5.41 -10.59 24.04
C VAL A 254 -4.77 -11.18 25.28
N ARG A 255 -5.43 -11.10 26.45
CA ARG A 255 -4.90 -11.65 27.71
C ARG A 255 -4.74 -13.17 27.68
N ASN A 256 -5.65 -13.88 27.03
CA ASN A 256 -5.67 -15.34 26.98
C ASN A 256 -5.06 -15.90 25.69
N ARG A 257 -4.33 -15.08 24.92
CA ARG A 257 -3.77 -15.46 23.63
C ARG A 257 -2.85 -16.68 23.74
N ASP A 258 -1.97 -16.71 24.74
CA ASP A 258 -1.01 -17.80 24.91
C ASP A 258 -1.72 -19.14 25.18
N GLU A 259 -2.82 -19.15 25.93
CA GLU A 259 -3.63 -20.36 26.13
C GLU A 259 -4.33 -20.81 24.85
N ARG A 260 -4.74 -19.85 24.01
CA ARG A 260 -5.29 -20.14 22.68
C ARG A 260 -4.21 -20.72 21.78
N ASP A 261 -2.97 -20.27 21.87
CA ASP A 261 -1.84 -20.79 21.09
C ASP A 261 -1.35 -22.15 21.60
N LEU A 262 -1.46 -22.47 22.89
CA LEU A 262 -1.04 -23.78 23.42
C LEU A 262 -1.93 -24.95 23.00
N LYS A 263 -3.15 -24.70 22.48
CA LYS A 263 -4.06 -25.73 21.96
C LYS A 263 -3.76 -26.11 20.49
N PHE A 264 -2.47 -26.19 20.15
CA PHE A 264 -1.96 -26.67 18.87
C PHE A 264 -1.37 -28.07 19.04
#